data_AF-A0A841EFH6-F1
#
_entry.id   AF-A0A841EFH6-F1
#
_cell.length_a   1.000
_cell.length_b   1.000
_cell.length_c   1.000
_cell.angle_alpha   90.00
_cell.angle_beta   90.00
_cell.angle_gamma   90.00
#
_symmetry.space_group_name_H-M   'P 1'
#
loop_
_entity.id
_entity.type
_entity.pdbx_description
1 polymer ?
#
loop_
_entity_poly.entity_id
_entity_poly.type
_entity_poly.pdbx_seq_one_letter_code
_entity_poly.pdbx_strand_id
1 'polypeptide(L)'
;MNRKNILAIASIALLATACDYQKNNNIKQADLREGDQYVYGVHPDSAAAQTKNKYTAKPENEVRANKIREKLFNDSTNAQGN
;
A
#
# COMPACT_ATOMS: atom_id res chain seq x y z
N MET A 1 -3.21 -11.82 35.04
CA MET A 1 -3.42 -11.76 33.57
C MET A 1 -4.13 -13.03 33.12
N ASN A 2 -5.27 -12.93 32.44
CA ASN A 2 -6.09 -14.11 32.10
C ASN A 2 -5.49 -14.86 30.89
N ARG A 3 -5.64 -16.19 30.81
CA ARG A 3 -5.01 -17.05 29.76
C ARG A 3 -5.34 -16.61 28.34
N LYS A 4 -6.57 -16.11 28.13
CA LYS A 4 -7.02 -15.53 26.86
C LYS A 4 -6.21 -14.29 26.44
N ASN A 5 -5.82 -13.45 27.41
CA ASN A 5 -5.01 -12.25 27.14
C ASN A 5 -3.57 -12.63 26.78
N ILE A 6 -3.02 -13.68 27.37
CA ILE A 6 -1.69 -14.19 27.04
C ILE A 6 -1.64 -14.71 25.61
N LEU A 7 -2.64 -15.50 25.20
CA LEU A 7 -2.74 -16.02 23.83
C LEU A 7 -2.87 -14.91 22.79
N ALA A 8 -3.68 -13.88 23.07
CA ALA A 8 -3.84 -12.74 22.17
C ALA A 8 -2.56 -11.90 22.04
N ILE A 9 -1.83 -11.70 23.13
CA ILE A 9 -0.55 -10.98 23.10
C ILE A 9 0.51 -11.80 22.34
N ALA A 10 0.56 -13.11 22.55
CA ALA A 10 1.49 -14.00 21.87
C ALA A 10 1.26 -14.07 20.35
N SER A 11 -0.01 -14.10 19.90
CA SER A 11 -0.32 -14.12 18.47
C SER A 11 0.06 -12.82 17.77
N ILE A 12 -0.16 -11.67 18.41
CA ILE A 12 0.26 -10.36 17.88
C ILE A 12 1.79 -10.26 17.80
N ALA A 13 2.51 -10.73 18.82
CA ALA A 13 3.97 -10.73 18.82
C ALA A 13 4.56 -11.61 17.70
N LEU A 14 3.97 -12.78 17.42
CA LEU A 14 4.41 -13.66 16.34
C LEU A 14 4.21 -13.01 14.96
N LEU A 15 3.08 -12.32 14.73
CA LEU A 15 2.82 -11.59 13.48
C LEU A 15 3.81 -10.44 13.27
N ALA A 16 4.24 -9.76 14.34
CA ALA A 16 5.23 -8.69 14.24
C ALA A 16 6.61 -9.20 13.74
N THR A 17 6.98 -10.45 14.07
CA THR A 17 8.25 -11.05 13.60
C THR A 17 8.23 -11.49 12.13
N ALA A 18 7.04 -11.64 11.52
CA ALA A 18 6.91 -12.02 10.11
C ALA A 18 7.23 -10.86 9.14
N CYS A 19 7.21 -9.61 9.62
CA CYS A 19 7.61 -8.45 8.82
C CYS A 19 9.12 -8.42 8.51
N ASP A 20 9.94 -9.21 9.23
CA ASP A 20 11.39 -9.30 9.02
C ASP A 20 11.78 -10.39 8.00
N TYR A 21 10.84 -10.95 7.22
CA TYR A 21 11.13 -12.01 6.23
C TYR A 21 12.23 -11.65 5.21
N GLN A 22 12.52 -10.37 5.01
CA GLN A 22 13.59 -9.91 4.13
C GLN A 22 14.92 -9.58 4.84
N LYS A 23 15.09 -9.90 6.12
CA LYS A 23 16.32 -9.59 6.89
C LYS A 23 17.60 -10.16 6.26
N ASN A 24 17.50 -11.29 5.56
CA ASN A 24 18.65 -12.00 5.00
C ASN A 24 18.74 -11.93 3.46
N ASN A 25 17.72 -11.41 2.77
CA ASN A 25 17.78 -11.21 1.32
C ASN A 25 18.00 -9.72 1.02
N ASN A 26 19.18 -9.24 1.38
CA ASN A 26 19.64 -7.87 1.16
C ASN A 26 20.65 -7.82 0.01
N ILE A 27 20.48 -8.65 -1.05
CA ILE A 27 21.25 -8.45 -2.28
C ILE A 27 20.71 -7.19 -2.94
N LYS A 28 21.24 -6.04 -2.49
CA LYS A 28 21.08 -4.77 -3.19
C LYS A 28 21.92 -4.90 -4.46
N GLN A 29 21.25 -5.23 -5.56
CA GLN A 29 21.90 -5.12 -6.87
C GLN A 29 22.37 -3.67 -7.04
N ALA A 30 23.62 -3.49 -7.45
CA ALA A 30 24.13 -2.16 -7.75
C ALA A 30 23.28 -1.57 -8.88
N ASP A 31 22.63 -0.44 -8.60
CA ASP A 31 21.89 0.28 -9.62
C ASP A 31 22.88 1.10 -10.46
N LEU A 32 23.31 0.52 -11.57
CA LEU A 32 24.25 1.17 -12.50
C LEU A 32 23.65 2.42 -13.17
N ARG A 33 22.34 2.64 -13.06
CA ARG A 33 21.64 3.79 -13.63
C ARG A 33 21.07 4.69 -12.55
N GLU A 34 21.58 4.59 -11.32
CA GLU A 34 21.15 5.45 -10.21
C GLU A 34 21.31 6.93 -10.62
N GLY A 35 20.20 7.67 -10.60
CA GLY A 35 20.15 9.08 -11.02
C GLY A 35 19.91 9.32 -12.52
N ASP A 36 19.81 8.29 -13.36
CA ASP A 36 19.48 8.44 -14.77
C ASP A 36 18.03 8.90 -14.95
N GLN A 37 17.86 10.13 -15.45
CA GLN A 37 16.55 10.75 -15.65
C GLN A 37 15.69 9.98 -16.66
N TYR A 38 16.27 9.29 -17.63
CA TYR A 38 15.50 8.49 -18.59
C TYR A 38 14.92 7.22 -17.98
N VAL A 39 15.54 6.68 -16.91
CA VAL A 39 15.01 5.53 -16.15
C VAL A 39 14.03 6.00 -15.09
N TYR A 40 14.41 7.04 -14.37
CA TYR A 40 13.73 7.47 -13.15
C TYR A 40 12.73 8.60 -13.33
N GLY A 41 12.52 9.02 -14.58
CA GLY A 41 11.47 9.94 -14.98
C GLY A 41 12.00 11.24 -15.56
N VAL A 42 11.79 11.41 -16.87
CA VAL A 42 12.14 12.65 -17.58
C VAL A 42 11.12 13.76 -17.31
N HIS A 43 9.87 13.37 -17.05
CA HIS A 43 8.75 14.28 -16.82
C HIS A 43 8.13 14.04 -15.43
N PRO A 44 7.59 15.07 -14.75
CA PRO A 44 6.88 14.92 -13.46
C PRO A 44 5.78 13.86 -13.48
N ASP A 45 5.12 13.70 -14.62
CA ASP A 45 4.03 12.73 -14.82
C ASP A 45 4.51 11.32 -15.17
N SER A 46 5.82 11.08 -15.26
CA SER A 46 6.35 9.73 -15.49
C SER A 46 6.04 8.81 -14.30
N ALA A 47 5.74 7.55 -14.58
CA ALA A 47 5.42 6.58 -13.52
C ALA A 47 6.53 6.47 -12.46
N ALA A 48 7.80 6.52 -12.88
CA ALA A 48 8.94 6.47 -11.97
C ALA A 48 9.10 7.71 -11.08
N ALA A 49 8.66 8.89 -11.55
CA ALA A 49 8.63 10.09 -10.72
C ALA A 49 7.42 10.05 -9.76
N GLN A 50 6.26 9.59 -10.23
CA GLN A 50 5.04 9.51 -9.43
C GLN A 50 5.16 8.55 -8.24
N THR A 51 5.85 7.42 -8.39
CA THR A 51 6.04 6.44 -7.30
C THR A 51 6.90 6.96 -6.15
N LYS A 52 7.70 8.02 -6.36
CA LYS A 52 8.48 8.66 -5.30
C LYS A 52 7.63 9.60 -4.44
N ASN A 53 6.45 10.01 -4.93
CA ASN A 53 5.57 10.91 -4.20
C ASN A 53 4.93 10.20 -3.01
N LYS A 54 5.13 10.76 -1.81
CA LYS A 54 4.46 10.30 -0.59
C LYS A 54 3.27 11.20 -0.33
N TYR A 55 2.08 10.61 -0.32
CA TYR A 55 0.84 11.31 0.00
C TYR A 55 0.44 11.03 1.45
N THR A 56 0.16 12.08 2.20
CA THR A 56 -0.44 11.92 3.54
C THR A 56 -1.81 11.24 3.39
N ALA A 57 -2.07 10.25 4.24
CA ALA A 57 -3.38 9.61 4.29
C ALA A 57 -4.47 10.66 4.57
N LYS A 58 -5.51 10.66 3.74
CA LYS A 58 -6.69 11.53 3.90
C LYS A 58 -7.92 10.65 4.04
N PRO A 59 -8.33 10.27 5.26
CA PRO A 59 -9.44 9.34 5.48
C PRO A 59 -10.77 9.84 4.89
N GLU A 60 -10.96 11.17 4.77
CA GLU A 60 -12.09 11.78 4.06
C GLU A 60 -12.25 11.24 2.61
N ASN A 61 -11.15 10.91 1.94
CA ASN A 61 -11.18 10.43 0.56
C ASN A 61 -11.83 9.05 0.45
N GLU A 62 -11.64 8.18 1.45
CA GLU A 62 -12.28 6.86 1.48
C GLU A 62 -13.79 7.00 1.64
N VAL A 63 -14.23 7.88 2.56
CA VAL A 63 -15.65 8.21 2.74
C VAL A 63 -16.26 8.77 1.46
N ARG A 64 -15.55 9.67 0.78
CA ARG A 64 -15.99 10.24 -0.50
C ARG A 64 -16.04 9.18 -1.61
N ALA A 65 -15.05 8.31 -1.69
CA ALA A 65 -15.02 7.22 -2.66
C ALA A 65 -16.19 6.25 -2.47
N ASN A 66 -16.54 5.93 -1.22
CA ASN A 66 -17.69 5.09 -0.91
C ASN A 66 -19.01 5.75 -1.32
N LYS A 67 -19.21 7.03 -1.01
CA LYS A 67 -20.38 7.80 -1.48
C LYS A 67 -20.48 7.86 -3.00
N ILE A 68 -19.36 7.98 -3.70
CA ILE A 68 -19.35 7.97 -5.17
C ILE A 68 -19.73 6.58 -5.69
N ARG A 69 -19.15 5.52 -5.11
CA ARG A 69 -19.49 4.13 -5.47
C ARG A 69 -20.97 3.86 -5.27
N GLU A 70 -21.52 4.25 -4.12
CA GLU A 70 -22.97 4.17 -3.87
C GLU A 70 -23.75 4.93 -4.94
N LYS A 71 -23.39 6.18 -5.26
CA LYS A 71 -24.08 6.93 -6.31
C LYS A 71 -24.04 6.28 -7.69
N LEU A 72 -22.94 5.62 -8.04
CA LEU A 72 -22.75 5.00 -9.35
C LEU A 72 -23.43 3.63 -9.47
N PHE A 73 -23.51 2.87 -8.36
CA PHE A 73 -23.90 1.45 -8.38
C PHE A 73 -25.10 1.09 -7.49
N ASN A 74 -25.74 2.07 -6.82
CA ASN A 74 -26.96 1.84 -6.03
C ASN A 74 -28.22 1.64 -6.89
N ASP A 75 -28.12 1.77 -8.22
CA ASP A 75 -29.18 1.33 -9.13
C ASP A 75 -28.88 -0.11 -9.61
N SER A 76 -29.80 -1.02 -9.34
CA SER A 76 -29.73 -2.45 -9.67
C SER A 76 -29.52 -2.76 -11.17
N THR A 77 -29.64 -1.75 -12.03
CA THR A 77 -29.41 -1.82 -13.47
C THR A 77 -27.92 -1.67 -13.87
N ASN A 78 -27.06 -1.14 -12.99
CA ASN A 78 -25.63 -0.91 -13.25
C ASN A 78 -24.71 -1.95 -12.57
N ALA A 79 -25.26 -3.07 -12.11
CA ALA A 79 -24.57 -4.10 -11.32
C ALA A 79 -23.62 -5.01 -12.14
N GLN A 80 -22.97 -4.50 -13.19
CA GLN A 80 -21.92 -5.21 -13.91
C GLN A 80 -20.64 -4.38 -13.93
N GLY A 81 -19.82 -4.59 -12.91
CA GLY A 81 -18.39 -4.33 -12.97
C GLY A 81 -17.66 -5.64 -12.68
N ASN A 82 -16.95 -6.16 -13.69
CA ASN A 82 -15.99 -7.27 -13.55
C ASN A 82 -14.79 -6.87 -12.69
#